data_AF-A0A952UYS0-F1
#
_entry.id   AF-A0A952UYS0-F1
#
_cell.length_a   1.000
_cell.length_b   1.000
_cell.length_c   1.000
_cell.angle_alpha   90.00
_cell.angle_beta   90.00
_cell.angle_gamma   90.00
#
_symmetry.space_group_name_H-M   'P 1'
#
loop_
_entity.id
_entity.type
_entity.pdbx_description
1 polymer ?
#
loop_
_entity_poly.entity_id
_entity_poly.type
_entity_poly.pdbx_seq_one_letter_code
_entity_poly.pdbx_strand_id
1 'polypeptide(L)'
;MTNVPGPVFTQKETIDKPGIVGARWWQESIATEVPRRKALKGLLALGGVLGAMALIGTCASRAFKGGSLSPFSSKPDFEFANKSALEMQKEFGWSFGATGDPLVFDGTSTAPFDRAALDRVDKDLAPANAAHAPWFVPTLFQSPGAMPKSKPTGDPDAPPFKPLKDVIVPVMTSPMQIAFEQGRALAALLAVAPKAKDLAVVVDLPGTSAVAFAAGAAGILDPVFLFDNWPHPRGVVPAHLTLAAAIYYQPLFAKKRAESKSAQPMFVLDRNRLSSYVDDATQFDNRHTARMPTPEKLLALGVKDVLYVGPNAVDRFELDDLVDDFLAYAAANIGFHVCPAMAFEQASPGDAGAATPFWYGGSAQRNADFWNHWDSVAAVRTPNEVQVYKPKPRATPYSVGTPTSSTSAAPRPRPTNFGMVPVAVAVGTGVILGARGSRSGSWNRTTSPSTSS
;
A
#
# COMPACT_ATOMS: atom_id res chain seq x y z
N MET A 1 -65.01 42.79 14.95
CA MET A 1 -63.56 42.92 15.14
C MET A 1 -62.92 41.60 14.79
N THR A 2 -61.91 41.66 13.95
CA THR A 2 -61.29 40.61 13.15
C THR A 2 -60.33 39.76 13.99
N ASN A 3 -60.57 38.45 14.10
CA ASN A 3 -59.56 37.51 14.57
C ASN A 3 -58.68 37.09 13.37
N VAL A 4 -57.45 37.58 13.38
CA VAL A 4 -56.39 37.19 12.45
C VAL A 4 -55.93 35.77 12.81
N PRO A 5 -55.83 34.81 11.87
CA PRO A 5 -55.14 33.55 12.13
C PRO A 5 -53.63 33.82 12.22
N GLY A 6 -53.02 33.51 13.36
CA GLY A 6 -51.56 33.49 13.51
C GLY A 6 -50.91 32.42 12.63
N PRO A 7 -49.58 32.48 12.42
CA PRO A 7 -48.89 31.59 11.50
C PRO A 7 -48.99 30.14 11.95
N VAL A 8 -49.29 29.26 11.00
CA VAL A 8 -49.27 27.81 11.16
C VAL A 8 -47.83 27.38 11.41
N PHE A 9 -47.55 26.84 12.61
CA PHE A 9 -46.29 26.17 12.89
C PHE A 9 -46.29 24.80 12.22
N THR A 10 -45.51 24.66 11.15
CA THR A 10 -45.16 23.34 10.60
C THR A 10 -43.90 22.86 11.30
N GLN A 11 -44.03 21.88 12.20
CA GLN A 11 -42.89 21.21 12.81
C GLN A 11 -42.15 20.43 11.71
N LYS A 12 -41.01 20.96 11.22
CA LYS A 12 -40.04 20.16 10.49
C LYS A 12 -39.30 19.32 11.52
N GLU A 13 -39.65 18.04 11.59
CA GLU A 13 -38.88 17.04 12.32
C GLU A 13 -37.51 16.88 11.64
N THR A 14 -36.50 17.58 12.15
CA THR A 14 -35.11 17.29 11.83
C THR A 14 -34.68 16.11 12.67
N ILE A 15 -34.70 14.92 12.05
CA ILE A 15 -34.06 13.73 12.58
C ILE A 15 -32.55 13.95 12.51
N ASP A 16 -31.95 14.33 13.63
CA ASP A 16 -30.51 14.43 13.80
C ASP A 16 -29.98 13.04 14.18
N LYS A 17 -29.51 12.28 13.18
CA LYS A 17 -28.74 11.05 13.37
C LYS A 17 -27.28 11.34 13.02
N PRO A 18 -26.30 10.94 13.86
CA PRO A 18 -24.87 11.26 13.69
C PRO A 18 -24.17 10.44 12.58
N GLY A 19 -24.79 10.33 11.40
CA GLY A 19 -24.28 9.59 10.24
C GLY A 19 -24.57 10.23 8.89
N ILE A 20 -25.19 11.43 8.84
CA ILE A 20 -25.61 12.09 7.58
C ILE A 20 -25.04 13.52 7.49
N VAL A 21 -23.76 13.70 7.85
CA VAL A 21 -22.99 14.91 7.50
C VAL A 21 -22.08 14.66 6.28
N GLY A 22 -21.83 13.40 5.92
CA GLY A 22 -20.96 13.02 4.81
C GLY A 22 -21.56 13.07 3.40
N ALA A 23 -22.86 13.36 3.23
CA ALA A 23 -23.54 13.25 1.93
C ALA A 23 -23.74 14.59 1.17
N ARG A 24 -23.55 15.74 1.82
CA ARG A 24 -23.83 17.06 1.19
C ARG A 24 -22.72 17.56 0.26
N TRP A 25 -21.46 17.22 0.52
CA TRP A 25 -20.34 17.62 -0.37
C TRP A 25 -20.24 16.76 -1.64
N TRP A 26 -20.82 15.56 -1.63
CA TRP A 26 -20.86 14.68 -2.80
C TRP A 26 -21.87 15.14 -3.85
N GLN A 27 -23.01 15.71 -3.43
CA GLN A 27 -24.08 16.11 -4.35
C GLN A 27 -23.74 17.37 -5.19
N GLU A 28 -22.80 18.20 -4.76
CA GLU A 28 -22.32 19.35 -5.54
C GLU A 28 -21.34 18.95 -6.68
N SER A 29 -20.72 17.77 -6.58
CA SER A 29 -19.78 17.26 -7.60
C SER A 29 -20.45 16.59 -8.82
N ILE A 30 -21.77 16.36 -8.79
CA ILE A 30 -22.52 15.70 -9.88
C ILE A 30 -23.20 16.71 -10.82
N ALA A 31 -23.30 17.99 -10.44
CA ALA A 31 -24.08 18.99 -11.20
C ALA A 31 -23.32 19.70 -12.35
N THR A 32 -22.07 19.33 -12.66
CA THR A 32 -21.32 19.92 -13.79
C THR A 32 -20.72 18.88 -14.74
N GLU A 33 -21.59 18.05 -15.33
CA GLU A 33 -21.24 17.29 -16.55
C GLU A 33 -21.63 18.08 -17.81
N VAL A 34 -20.65 18.37 -18.67
CA VAL A 34 -20.89 18.82 -20.06
C VAL A 34 -20.56 17.65 -21.02
N PRO A 35 -21.38 17.35 -22.06
CA PRO A 35 -21.34 16.07 -22.76
C PRO A 35 -20.14 15.88 -23.71
N ARG A 36 -19.49 14.71 -23.62
CA ARG A 36 -18.36 14.23 -24.44
C ARG A 36 -18.74 13.84 -25.89
N ARG A 37 -19.31 14.74 -26.70
CA ARG A 37 -19.49 14.51 -28.14
C ARG A 37 -19.22 15.76 -28.96
N LYS A 38 -17.95 16.16 -29.10
CA LYS A 38 -17.44 17.05 -30.19
C LYS A 38 -15.91 17.19 -30.23
N ALA A 39 -15.15 16.14 -29.92
CA ALA A 39 -13.68 16.18 -29.93
C ALA A 39 -13.05 14.96 -30.66
N LEU A 40 -13.56 14.62 -31.85
CA LEU A 40 -13.02 13.50 -32.65
C LEU A 40 -12.90 13.82 -34.15
N LYS A 41 -12.38 15.00 -34.51
CA LYS A 41 -12.07 15.37 -35.92
C LYS A 41 -10.74 16.13 -36.09
N GLY A 42 -9.71 15.82 -35.30
CA GLY A 42 -8.43 16.55 -35.38
C GLY A 42 -7.20 15.69 -35.07
N LEU A 43 -7.17 14.45 -35.57
CA LEU A 43 -6.03 13.55 -35.37
C LEU A 43 -5.81 12.72 -36.64
N LEU A 44 -5.39 13.40 -37.71
CA LEU A 44 -4.94 12.80 -38.97
C LEU A 44 -4.11 13.83 -39.76
N ALA A 45 -2.95 14.19 -39.23
CA ALA A 45 -1.85 14.76 -40.01
C ALA A 45 -0.56 14.69 -39.19
N LEU A 46 0.51 14.21 -39.82
CA LEU A 46 1.90 14.14 -39.35
C LEU A 46 2.27 12.90 -38.52
N GLY A 47 2.60 11.84 -39.25
CA GLY A 47 3.45 10.76 -38.73
C GLY A 47 4.94 11.12 -38.78
N GLY A 48 5.75 10.35 -38.03
CA GLY A 48 7.20 10.24 -38.22
C GLY A 48 8.08 10.41 -36.97
N VAL A 49 8.28 9.31 -36.22
CA VAL A 49 9.46 8.82 -35.44
C VAL A 49 10.43 9.88 -34.82
N LEU A 50 10.69 9.98 -33.50
CA LEU A 50 11.44 9.10 -32.55
C LEU A 50 11.25 9.71 -31.14
N GLY A 51 10.90 8.99 -30.07
CA GLY A 51 11.83 8.20 -29.25
C GLY A 51 12.10 8.84 -27.87
N ALA A 52 11.42 8.34 -26.83
CA ALA A 52 11.82 8.41 -25.40
C ALA A 52 11.66 9.69 -24.54
N MET A 53 10.71 10.60 -24.82
CA MET A 53 10.30 11.65 -23.86
C MET A 53 8.79 11.91 -23.90
N ALA A 54 7.98 10.98 -23.41
CA ALA A 54 6.53 11.20 -23.31
C ALA A 54 5.93 10.43 -22.13
N LEU A 55 5.91 11.07 -20.96
CA LEU A 55 4.81 10.95 -19.97
C LEU A 55 4.87 12.02 -18.86
N ILE A 56 5.43 13.20 -19.15
CA ILE A 56 5.14 14.43 -18.41
C ILE A 56 4.79 15.49 -19.44
N GLY A 57 3.50 15.64 -19.75
CA GLY A 57 3.05 16.74 -20.61
C GLY A 57 1.80 16.43 -21.40
N THR A 58 0.65 16.87 -20.90
CA THR A 58 -0.47 17.38 -21.72
C THR A 58 -1.50 18.10 -20.84
N CYS A 59 -1.13 19.29 -20.36
CA CYS A 59 -2.09 20.36 -20.08
C CYS A 59 -1.72 21.57 -20.95
N ALA A 60 -1.81 21.40 -22.27
CA ALA A 60 -1.66 22.50 -23.23
C ALA A 60 -2.78 22.41 -24.28
N SER A 61 -3.97 22.89 -23.92
CA SER A 61 -4.99 23.34 -24.89
C SER A 61 -6.15 24.11 -24.23
N ARG A 62 -5.84 25.11 -23.40
CA ARG A 62 -6.78 26.22 -23.09
C ARG A 62 -6.03 27.53 -22.82
N ALA A 63 -5.17 27.92 -23.73
CA ALA A 63 -4.72 29.30 -23.85
C ALA A 63 -4.93 29.68 -25.31
N PHE A 64 -6.00 30.44 -25.57
CA PHE A 64 -6.34 31.22 -26.77
C PHE A 64 -7.85 31.17 -26.98
N LYS A 65 -8.57 31.99 -26.21
CA LYS A 65 -9.81 32.67 -26.64
C LYS A 65 -10.24 33.69 -25.57
N GLY A 66 -10.23 34.96 -25.95
CA GLY A 66 -11.05 36.01 -25.33
C GLY A 66 -10.36 36.81 -24.24
N GLY A 67 -9.83 37.97 -24.61
CA GLY A 67 -9.39 38.99 -23.67
C GLY A 67 -10.57 39.64 -22.93
N SER A 68 -10.32 39.97 -21.67
CA SER A 68 -10.95 41.08 -20.96
C SER A 68 -9.92 41.57 -19.94
N LEU A 69 -9.31 42.73 -20.23
CA LEU A 69 -8.43 43.45 -19.32
C LEU A 69 -9.28 44.00 -18.17
N SER A 70 -9.38 43.24 -17.07
CA SER A 70 -9.77 43.79 -15.78
C SER A 70 -8.50 44.01 -14.96
N PRO A 71 -8.18 45.24 -14.52
CA PRO A 71 -6.95 45.54 -13.77
C PRO A 71 -6.97 45.05 -12.32
N PHE A 72 -7.98 44.29 -11.90
CA PHE A 72 -8.15 43.83 -10.50
C PHE A 72 -8.26 42.31 -10.34
N SER A 73 -7.92 41.50 -11.34
CA SER A 73 -7.94 40.04 -11.22
C SER A 73 -6.52 39.48 -11.25
N SER A 74 -5.82 39.52 -10.12
CA SER A 74 -4.58 38.76 -9.90
C SER A 74 -4.89 37.26 -9.94
N LYS A 75 -4.82 36.64 -11.13
CA LYS A 75 -4.77 35.17 -11.19
C LYS A 75 -3.49 34.73 -10.48
N PRO A 76 -3.54 33.69 -9.63
CA PRO A 76 -2.33 33.17 -9.00
C PRO A 76 -1.36 32.69 -10.09
N ASP A 77 -0.07 32.97 -9.89
CA ASP A 77 1.02 32.56 -10.80
C ASP A 77 1.25 31.03 -10.81
N PHE A 78 0.41 30.27 -10.09
CA PHE A 78 0.47 28.83 -9.97
C PHE A 78 -0.94 28.21 -9.93
N GLU A 79 -1.03 26.94 -10.33
CA GLU A 79 -2.22 26.10 -10.20
C GLU A 79 -1.92 24.86 -9.37
N PHE A 80 -2.94 24.28 -8.73
CA PHE A 80 -2.79 22.99 -8.04
C PHE A 80 -3.17 21.85 -8.97
N ALA A 81 -2.27 20.86 -9.06
CA ALA A 81 -2.51 19.63 -9.79
C ALA A 81 -2.23 18.42 -8.89
N ASN A 82 -2.94 17.32 -9.10
CA ASN A 82 -2.63 16.05 -8.44
C ASN A 82 -1.59 15.28 -9.26
N LYS A 83 -0.53 14.83 -8.60
CA LYS A 83 0.56 14.02 -9.20
C LYS A 83 0.74 12.74 -8.40
N SER A 84 1.28 11.70 -9.04
CA SER A 84 1.61 10.45 -8.34
C SER A 84 2.57 10.72 -7.19
N ALA A 85 2.19 10.30 -5.99
CA ALA A 85 2.98 10.52 -4.79
C ALA A 85 4.37 9.87 -4.89
N LEU A 86 4.42 8.62 -5.39
CA LEU A 86 5.68 7.89 -5.58
C LEU A 86 6.57 8.54 -6.64
N GLU A 87 5.99 9.09 -7.71
CA GLU A 87 6.77 9.82 -8.73
C GLU A 87 7.35 11.11 -8.15
N MET A 88 6.57 11.86 -7.37
CA MET A 88 7.07 13.06 -6.69
C MET A 88 8.17 12.74 -5.68
N GLN A 89 8.06 11.62 -4.94
CA GLN A 89 9.13 11.16 -4.05
C GLN A 89 10.40 10.76 -4.82
N LYS A 90 10.28 10.09 -5.97
CA LYS A 90 11.42 9.73 -6.82
C LYS A 90 12.10 10.94 -7.44
N GLU A 91 11.33 11.98 -7.75
CA GLU A 91 11.84 13.20 -8.36
C GLU A 91 12.49 14.14 -7.34
N PHE A 92 11.81 14.39 -6.22
CA PHE A 92 12.18 15.44 -5.25
C PHE A 92 12.64 14.91 -3.89
N GLY A 93 12.63 13.59 -3.68
CA GLY A 93 13.09 12.93 -2.47
C GLY A 93 11.95 12.40 -1.60
N TRP A 94 12.27 11.43 -0.74
CA TRP A 94 11.31 10.70 0.10
C TRP A 94 10.50 11.59 1.05
N SER A 95 11.02 12.77 1.42
CA SER A 95 10.39 13.76 2.30
C SER A 95 9.74 14.94 1.56
N PHE A 96 9.40 14.78 0.28
CA PHE A 96 8.77 15.84 -0.53
C PHE A 96 7.50 16.41 0.12
N GLY A 97 7.51 17.70 0.43
CA GLY A 97 6.39 18.38 1.10
C GLY A 97 6.40 18.31 2.63
N ALA A 98 7.35 17.58 3.21
CA ALA A 98 7.61 17.49 4.64
C ALA A 98 9.12 17.57 4.91
N THR A 99 9.83 18.41 4.16
CA THR A 99 11.28 18.51 4.25
C THR A 99 11.68 19.06 5.62
N GLY A 100 12.51 18.31 6.35
CA GLY A 100 12.90 18.62 7.73
C GLY A 100 12.08 17.89 8.79
N ASP A 101 10.91 17.32 8.45
CA ASP A 101 10.15 16.50 9.41
C ASP A 101 10.88 15.16 9.66
N PRO A 102 11.03 14.73 10.92
CA PRO A 102 11.68 13.47 11.23
C PRO A 102 10.77 12.27 10.93
N LEU A 103 11.38 11.14 10.60
CA LEU A 103 10.71 9.85 10.71
C LEU A 103 10.61 9.45 12.18
N VAL A 104 9.48 8.88 12.56
CA VAL A 104 9.23 8.39 13.92
C VAL A 104 9.37 6.88 13.92
N PHE A 105 10.20 6.33 14.81
CA PHE A 105 10.41 4.89 14.95
C PHE A 105 9.93 4.42 16.31
N ASP A 106 9.17 3.34 16.33
CA ASP A 106 8.78 2.62 17.54
C ASP A 106 9.64 1.36 17.70
N GLY A 107 10.13 1.11 18.92
CA GLY A 107 10.92 -0.09 19.22
C GLY A 107 12.26 -0.17 18.49
N THR A 108 13.02 0.93 18.41
CA THR A 108 14.39 0.93 17.85
C THR A 108 15.22 -0.19 18.46
N SER A 109 15.83 -1.00 17.60
CA SER A 109 16.65 -2.14 18.01
C SER A 109 17.99 -1.68 18.60
N THR A 110 18.44 -2.39 19.64
CA THR A 110 19.79 -2.23 20.23
C THR A 110 20.82 -3.17 19.61
N ALA A 111 20.41 -4.05 18.70
CA ALA A 111 21.31 -4.98 18.01
C ALA A 111 22.31 -4.22 17.10
N PRO A 112 23.51 -4.79 16.86
CA PRO A 112 24.47 -4.20 15.94
C PRO A 112 23.86 -3.96 14.55
N PHE A 113 24.05 -2.76 14.01
CA PHE A 113 23.51 -2.33 12.73
C PHE A 113 24.62 -2.07 11.71
N ASP A 114 24.74 -2.96 10.72
CA ASP A 114 25.62 -2.77 9.57
C ASP A 114 24.97 -1.79 8.57
N ARG A 115 25.31 -0.50 8.66
CA ARG A 115 24.82 0.51 7.70
C ARG A 115 25.27 0.25 6.26
N ALA A 116 26.41 -0.39 6.04
CA ALA A 116 26.86 -0.73 4.70
C ALA A 116 25.97 -1.81 4.05
N ALA A 117 25.18 -2.54 4.85
CA ALA A 117 24.15 -3.45 4.34
C ALA A 117 23.03 -2.76 3.58
N LEU A 118 22.78 -1.48 3.84
CA LEU A 118 21.71 -0.75 3.17
C LEU A 118 21.92 -0.64 1.66
N ASP A 119 23.17 -0.68 1.18
CA ASP A 119 23.48 -0.63 -0.26
C ASP A 119 23.13 -1.92 -1.01
N ARG A 120 22.80 -3.00 -0.30
CA ARG A 120 22.45 -4.32 -0.84
C ARG A 120 21.08 -4.84 -0.39
N VAL A 121 20.29 -4.03 0.30
CA VAL A 121 19.00 -4.44 0.90
C VAL A 121 18.01 -4.97 -0.13
N ASP A 122 17.95 -4.37 -1.32
CA ASP A 122 17.11 -4.83 -2.44
C ASP A 122 17.50 -6.22 -2.94
N LYS A 123 18.80 -6.53 -2.96
CA LYS A 123 19.35 -7.83 -3.36
C LYS A 123 19.22 -8.88 -2.26
N ASP A 124 19.44 -8.49 -1.01
CA ASP A 124 19.38 -9.37 0.16
C ASP A 124 17.94 -9.83 0.45
N LEU A 125 16.94 -9.00 0.13
CA LEU A 125 15.51 -9.31 0.26
C LEU A 125 14.85 -9.81 -1.03
N ALA A 126 15.59 -9.89 -2.14
CA ALA A 126 15.07 -10.51 -3.36
C ALA A 126 14.81 -12.02 -3.13
N PRO A 127 13.82 -12.61 -3.81
CA PRO A 127 13.56 -14.04 -3.69
C PRO A 127 14.80 -14.87 -4.08
N ALA A 128 14.90 -16.05 -3.48
CA ALA A 128 15.95 -17.01 -3.77
C ALA A 128 15.73 -17.71 -5.10
N ASN A 129 14.48 -18.04 -5.41
CA ASN A 129 14.09 -18.69 -6.65
C ASN A 129 13.88 -17.64 -7.75
N ALA A 130 14.64 -17.78 -8.85
CA ALA A 130 14.52 -16.90 -10.01
C ALA A 130 13.12 -16.91 -10.64
N ALA A 131 12.37 -18.02 -10.50
CA ALA A 131 11.00 -18.11 -10.97
C ALA A 131 10.07 -17.10 -10.27
N HIS A 132 10.38 -16.71 -9.03
CA HIS A 132 9.59 -15.77 -8.23
C HIS A 132 9.93 -14.29 -8.46
N ALA A 133 11.10 -14.02 -9.06
CA ALA A 133 11.59 -12.67 -9.29
C ALA A 133 10.63 -11.73 -10.05
N PRO A 134 9.80 -12.19 -11.02
CA PRO A 134 8.88 -11.30 -11.73
C PRO A 134 7.84 -10.58 -10.84
N TRP A 135 7.56 -11.10 -9.65
CA TRP A 135 6.59 -10.51 -8.71
C TRP A 135 7.24 -9.76 -7.55
N PHE A 136 8.57 -9.82 -7.45
CA PHE A 136 9.29 -9.04 -6.46
C PHE A 136 9.19 -7.56 -6.79
N VAL A 137 8.75 -6.77 -5.82
CA VAL A 137 8.65 -5.31 -5.91
C VAL A 137 9.79 -4.70 -5.11
N PRO A 138 10.85 -4.19 -5.77
CA PRO A 138 12.00 -3.64 -5.07
C PRO A 138 11.79 -2.19 -4.60
N THR A 139 10.65 -1.56 -4.93
CA THR A 139 10.43 -0.12 -4.77
C THR A 139 10.78 0.38 -3.36
N LEU A 140 10.27 -0.26 -2.30
CA LEU A 140 10.58 0.12 -0.93
C LEU A 140 12.08 -0.02 -0.61
N PHE A 141 12.69 -1.11 -1.04
CA PHE A 141 14.10 -1.44 -0.74
C PHE A 141 15.11 -0.63 -1.55
N GLN A 142 14.66 0.03 -2.62
CA GLN A 142 15.48 0.99 -3.38
C GLN A 142 15.53 2.37 -2.70
N SER A 143 14.63 2.66 -1.75
CA SER A 143 14.53 3.99 -1.13
C SER A 143 15.71 4.42 -0.24
N PRO A 144 16.47 3.54 0.45
CA PRO A 144 17.59 3.96 1.32
C PRO A 144 18.66 4.79 0.60
N GLY A 145 19.10 4.31 -0.56
CA GLY A 145 20.16 4.95 -1.37
C GLY A 145 19.65 5.98 -2.37
N ALA A 146 18.34 6.22 -2.43
CA ALA A 146 17.76 7.09 -3.43
C ALA A 146 18.06 8.57 -3.17
N MET A 147 18.51 9.26 -4.23
CA MET A 147 18.74 10.70 -4.24
C MET A 147 17.68 11.39 -5.12
N PRO A 148 17.24 12.61 -4.76
CA PRO A 148 16.35 13.39 -5.60
C PRO A 148 17.04 13.73 -6.93
N LYS A 149 16.26 13.73 -8.02
CA LYS A 149 16.71 14.15 -9.35
C LYS A 149 16.64 15.66 -9.53
N SER A 150 15.70 16.29 -8.83
CA SER A 150 15.43 17.72 -8.89
C SER A 150 15.16 18.29 -7.49
N LYS A 151 15.32 19.60 -7.35
CA LYS A 151 14.87 20.34 -6.16
C LYS A 151 13.62 21.14 -6.52
N PRO A 152 12.59 21.18 -5.65
CA PRO A 152 11.46 22.07 -5.86
C PRO A 152 11.92 23.52 -5.92
N THR A 153 11.44 24.29 -6.90
CA THR A 153 11.96 25.65 -7.17
C THR A 153 11.44 26.71 -6.20
N GLY A 154 10.31 26.47 -5.54
CA GLY A 154 9.72 27.45 -4.63
C GLY A 154 9.91 27.14 -3.14
N ASP A 155 10.92 26.34 -2.81
CA ASP A 155 11.39 26.11 -1.44
C ASP A 155 12.92 26.29 -1.32
N PRO A 156 13.43 27.53 -1.49
CA PRO A 156 14.86 27.81 -1.49
C PRO A 156 15.51 27.62 -0.11
N ASP A 157 14.73 27.72 0.97
CA ASP A 157 15.20 27.62 2.35
C ASP A 157 15.12 26.19 2.91
N ALA A 158 14.74 25.20 2.08
CA ALA A 158 14.66 23.82 2.49
C ALA A 158 16.01 23.32 3.05
N PRO A 159 16.02 22.60 4.19
CA PRO A 159 17.25 22.03 4.71
C PRO A 159 17.86 21.05 3.70
N PRO A 160 19.20 20.84 3.75
CA PRO A 160 19.86 19.88 2.86
C PRO A 160 19.19 18.50 2.93
N PHE A 161 18.91 17.93 1.75
CA PHE A 161 18.31 16.59 1.66
C PHE A 161 19.22 15.56 2.34
N LYS A 162 18.63 14.78 3.24
CA LYS A 162 19.28 13.62 3.86
C LYS A 162 18.74 12.35 3.21
N PRO A 163 19.59 11.51 2.59
CA PRO A 163 19.14 10.24 2.06
C PRO A 163 18.60 9.35 3.18
N LEU A 164 17.68 8.47 2.82
CA LEU A 164 16.97 7.68 3.81
C LEU A 164 17.91 6.75 4.60
N LYS A 165 18.99 6.26 3.96
CA LYS A 165 20.02 5.45 4.63
C LYS A 165 20.73 6.13 5.81
N ASP A 166 20.71 7.46 5.87
CA ASP A 166 21.33 8.20 6.96
C ASP A 166 20.41 8.29 8.19
N VAL A 167 19.09 8.26 7.98
CA VAL A 167 18.08 8.47 9.04
C VAL A 167 17.35 7.18 9.44
N ILE A 168 17.35 6.15 8.60
CA ILE A 168 16.68 4.88 8.88
C ILE A 168 17.44 4.11 9.96
N VAL A 169 16.68 3.49 10.87
CA VAL A 169 17.21 2.61 11.93
C VAL A 169 16.40 1.32 11.96
N PRO A 170 17.01 0.17 12.31
CA PRO A 170 16.26 -1.07 12.48
C PRO A 170 15.33 -0.98 13.69
N VAL A 171 14.15 -1.58 13.58
CA VAL A 171 13.18 -1.70 14.68
C VAL A 171 12.92 -3.16 15.00
N MET A 172 12.57 -3.44 16.26
CA MET A 172 12.13 -4.74 16.74
C MET A 172 11.12 -4.54 17.86
N THR A 173 9.85 -4.81 17.58
CA THR A 173 8.74 -4.66 18.53
C THR A 173 8.24 -6.03 19.01
N SER A 174 7.48 -6.06 20.12
CA SER A 174 6.87 -7.31 20.60
C SER A 174 5.94 -7.97 19.56
N PRO A 175 5.08 -7.22 18.81
CA PRO A 175 4.33 -7.79 17.71
C PRO A 175 5.17 -8.44 16.61
N MET A 176 6.39 -7.93 16.34
CA MET A 176 7.31 -8.55 15.38
C MET A 176 7.85 -9.89 15.91
N GLN A 177 8.22 -9.96 17.19
CA GLN A 177 8.67 -11.21 17.81
C GLN A 177 7.61 -12.30 17.73
N ILE A 178 6.35 -11.96 18.04
CA ILE A 178 5.21 -12.87 17.92
C ILE A 178 5.05 -13.31 16.46
N ALA A 179 4.99 -12.37 15.51
CA ALA A 179 4.80 -12.68 14.10
C ALA A 179 5.93 -13.57 13.55
N PHE A 180 7.17 -13.34 13.97
CA PHE A 180 8.32 -14.17 13.62
C PHE A 180 8.14 -15.63 14.07
N GLU A 181 7.74 -15.86 15.31
CA GLU A 181 7.50 -17.23 15.80
C GLU A 181 6.27 -17.88 15.15
N GLN A 182 5.23 -17.10 14.82
CA GLN A 182 4.09 -17.59 14.03
C GLN A 182 4.53 -18.04 12.63
N GLY A 183 5.39 -17.27 11.97
CA GLY A 183 5.98 -17.63 10.68
C GLY A 183 6.82 -18.91 10.76
N ARG A 184 7.62 -19.06 11.82
CA ARG A 184 8.39 -20.28 12.10
C ARG A 184 7.48 -21.49 12.31
N ALA A 185 6.39 -21.33 13.06
CA ALA A 185 5.45 -22.41 13.31
C ALA A 185 4.75 -22.88 12.02
N LEU A 186 4.30 -21.95 11.17
CA LEU A 186 3.76 -22.29 9.86
C LEU A 186 4.80 -23.01 9.00
N ALA A 187 6.03 -22.49 8.92
CA ALA A 187 7.10 -23.12 8.13
C ALA A 187 7.43 -24.53 8.62
N ALA A 188 7.50 -24.76 9.93
CA ALA A 188 7.71 -26.09 10.50
C ALA A 188 6.60 -27.07 10.11
N LEU A 189 5.35 -26.61 10.08
CA LEU A 189 4.19 -27.39 9.66
C LEU A 189 4.25 -27.76 8.18
N LEU A 190 4.62 -26.81 7.33
CA LEU A 190 4.71 -27.01 5.88
C LEU A 190 5.90 -27.90 5.48
N ALA A 191 7.02 -27.83 6.22
CA ALA A 191 8.24 -28.57 5.92
C ALA A 191 8.05 -30.10 5.88
N VAL A 192 7.08 -30.62 6.66
CA VAL A 192 6.83 -32.06 6.80
C VAL A 192 5.65 -32.56 5.95
N ALA A 193 4.90 -31.65 5.32
CA ALA A 193 3.65 -31.99 4.65
C ALA A 193 3.81 -32.12 3.12
N PRO A 194 3.53 -33.28 2.51
CA PRO A 194 3.63 -33.44 1.06
C PRO A 194 2.73 -32.46 0.27
N LYS A 195 1.55 -32.14 0.81
CA LYS A 195 0.59 -31.19 0.21
C LYS A 195 1.15 -29.76 0.11
N ALA A 196 2.12 -29.40 0.95
CA ALA A 196 2.72 -28.06 0.93
C ALA A 196 3.55 -27.78 -0.33
N LYS A 197 3.87 -28.79 -1.15
CA LYS A 197 4.66 -28.62 -2.38
C LYS A 197 3.94 -27.87 -3.50
N ASP A 198 2.61 -27.82 -3.46
CA ASP A 198 1.79 -27.17 -4.48
C ASP A 198 1.12 -25.89 -3.90
N LEU A 199 1.65 -25.36 -2.79
CA LEU A 199 1.06 -24.26 -2.03
C LEU A 199 1.81 -22.95 -2.23
N ALA A 200 1.09 -21.86 -2.53
CA ALA A 200 1.58 -20.50 -2.31
C ALA A 200 1.00 -19.91 -1.03
N VAL A 201 1.80 -19.10 -0.32
CA VAL A 201 1.33 -18.38 0.87
C VAL A 201 1.23 -16.89 0.56
N VAL A 202 0.15 -16.25 1.01
CA VAL A 202 -0.01 -14.79 0.94
C VAL A 202 -0.09 -14.28 2.37
N VAL A 203 0.86 -13.45 2.79
CA VAL A 203 0.89 -12.86 4.13
C VAL A 203 0.46 -11.41 4.04
N ASP A 204 -0.66 -11.07 4.67
CA ASP A 204 -1.26 -9.73 4.62
C ASP A 204 -1.51 -9.21 6.04
N LEU A 205 -0.40 -8.84 6.68
CA LEU A 205 -0.30 -8.35 8.05
C LEU A 205 0.12 -6.87 8.06
N PRO A 206 0.03 -6.14 9.18
CA PRO A 206 0.70 -4.85 9.30
C PRO A 206 2.18 -4.97 8.90
N GLY A 207 2.70 -4.05 8.10
CA GLY A 207 3.97 -4.24 7.37
C GLY A 207 5.17 -4.73 8.21
N THR A 208 5.34 -4.25 9.45
CA THR A 208 6.39 -4.75 10.36
C THR A 208 6.21 -6.23 10.72
N SER A 209 4.98 -6.63 11.08
CA SER A 209 4.61 -8.01 11.35
C SER A 209 4.66 -8.89 10.10
N ALA A 210 4.29 -8.36 8.92
CA ALA A 210 4.37 -9.11 7.66
C ALA A 210 5.81 -9.51 7.33
N VAL A 211 6.76 -8.55 7.47
CA VAL A 211 8.18 -8.81 7.32
C VAL A 211 8.69 -9.81 8.35
N ALA A 212 8.33 -9.65 9.62
CA ALA A 212 8.78 -10.54 10.68
C ALA A 212 8.26 -11.98 10.49
N PHE A 213 6.99 -12.14 10.12
CA PHE A 213 6.40 -13.43 9.77
C PHE A 213 7.14 -14.08 8.61
N ALA A 214 7.39 -13.33 7.53
CA ALA A 214 8.16 -13.81 6.39
C ALA A 214 9.59 -14.22 6.79
N ALA A 215 10.23 -13.47 7.68
CA ALA A 215 11.56 -13.80 8.21
C ALA A 215 11.56 -15.12 8.99
N GLY A 216 10.51 -15.37 9.77
CA GLY A 216 10.34 -16.63 10.50
C GLY A 216 10.11 -17.83 9.59
N ALA A 217 9.40 -17.62 8.49
CA ALA A 217 9.12 -18.67 7.52
C ALA A 217 10.21 -18.88 6.45
N ALA A 218 11.17 -17.95 6.38
CA ALA A 218 12.22 -17.95 5.37
C ALA A 218 13.07 -19.24 5.44
N GLY A 219 13.29 -19.85 4.28
CA GLY A 219 14.05 -21.09 4.13
C GLY A 219 13.17 -22.30 3.83
N ILE A 220 11.93 -22.34 4.35
CA ILE A 220 10.90 -23.27 3.86
C ILE A 220 10.06 -22.60 2.78
N LEU A 221 9.74 -21.33 3.00
CA LEU A 221 9.10 -20.46 2.03
C LEU A 221 10.11 -19.43 1.51
N ASP A 222 9.88 -18.96 0.28
CA ASP A 222 10.67 -17.96 -0.43
C ASP A 222 9.91 -16.64 -0.43
N PRO A 223 10.28 -15.67 0.44
CA PRO A 223 9.61 -14.39 0.53
C PRO A 223 9.72 -13.58 -0.76
N VAL A 224 8.57 -13.09 -1.23
CA VAL A 224 8.41 -12.20 -2.37
C VAL A 224 7.67 -10.97 -1.85
N PHE A 225 8.40 -9.87 -1.65
CA PHE A 225 7.81 -8.64 -1.12
C PHE A 225 7.15 -7.80 -2.21
N LEU A 226 5.94 -7.31 -1.95
CA LEU A 226 5.11 -6.57 -2.91
C LEU A 226 4.93 -5.09 -2.51
N PHE A 227 5.87 -4.52 -1.76
CA PHE A 227 5.80 -3.16 -1.22
C PHE A 227 6.12 -2.09 -2.26
N ASP A 228 5.09 -1.51 -2.90
CA ASP A 228 5.23 -0.53 -3.98
C ASP A 228 5.12 0.93 -3.54
N ASN A 229 5.80 1.30 -2.46
CA ASN A 229 5.81 2.67 -1.96
C ASN A 229 7.16 3.08 -1.38
N TRP A 230 7.34 4.39 -1.15
CA TRP A 230 8.46 4.94 -0.41
C TRP A 230 8.01 5.52 0.94
N PRO A 231 8.90 5.52 1.94
CA PRO A 231 8.62 6.15 3.22
C PRO A 231 8.43 7.67 3.11
N HIS A 232 7.55 8.21 3.94
CA HIS A 232 7.32 9.66 4.08
C HIS A 232 7.01 9.97 5.56
N PRO A 233 7.48 11.10 6.14
CA PRO A 233 7.20 11.46 7.54
C PRO A 233 5.71 11.55 7.87
N ARG A 234 4.92 12.02 6.90
CA ARG A 234 3.46 12.15 6.97
C ARG A 234 2.71 11.08 6.19
N GLY A 235 3.38 9.99 5.79
CA GLY A 235 2.78 8.95 4.96
C GLY A 235 1.60 8.27 5.67
N VAL A 236 0.48 8.11 4.96
CA VAL A 236 -0.67 7.33 5.46
C VAL A 236 -0.26 5.87 5.72
N VAL A 237 0.57 5.33 4.83
CA VAL A 237 1.20 4.02 5.01
C VAL A 237 2.55 4.23 5.72
N PRO A 238 2.77 3.67 6.92
CA PRO A 238 4.01 3.86 7.68
C PRO A 238 5.16 3.02 7.13
N ALA A 239 5.50 3.19 5.85
CA ALA A 239 6.48 2.36 5.14
C ALA A 239 7.91 2.46 5.70
N HIS A 240 8.22 3.52 6.46
CA HIS A 240 9.50 3.61 7.20
C HIS A 240 9.60 2.51 8.26
N LEU A 241 8.50 2.13 8.92
CA LEU A 241 8.48 1.05 9.90
C LEU A 241 8.63 -0.30 9.21
N THR A 242 7.91 -0.52 8.10
CA THR A 242 8.06 -1.73 7.27
C THR A 242 9.50 -1.92 6.78
N LEU A 243 10.13 -0.84 6.29
CA LEU A 243 11.54 -0.85 5.88
C LEU A 243 12.49 -1.08 7.06
N ALA A 244 12.23 -0.44 8.21
CA ALA A 244 13.04 -0.63 9.41
C ALA A 244 13.01 -2.08 9.92
N ALA A 245 11.85 -2.74 9.85
CA ALA A 245 11.72 -4.17 10.15
C ALA A 245 12.48 -5.02 9.12
N ALA A 246 12.41 -4.68 7.83
CA ALA A 246 13.15 -5.37 6.77
C ALA A 246 14.66 -5.29 6.97
N ILE A 247 15.17 -4.13 7.38
CA ILE A 247 16.59 -3.92 7.70
C ILE A 247 17.00 -4.76 8.92
N TYR A 248 16.15 -4.85 9.95
CA TYR A 248 16.42 -5.68 11.12
C TYR A 248 16.60 -7.17 10.73
N TYR A 249 15.73 -7.69 9.87
CA TYR A 249 15.78 -9.09 9.42
C TYR A 249 16.66 -9.34 8.18
N GLN A 250 17.26 -8.30 7.58
CA GLN A 250 18.04 -8.40 6.36
C GLN A 250 19.14 -9.50 6.42
N PRO A 251 19.95 -9.62 7.49
CA PRO A 251 20.97 -10.67 7.56
C PRO A 251 20.38 -12.08 7.53
N LEU A 252 19.19 -12.26 8.12
CA LEU A 252 18.49 -13.54 8.13
C LEU A 252 17.97 -13.88 6.73
N PHE A 253 17.35 -12.92 6.03
CA PHE A 253 16.90 -13.14 4.64
C PHE A 253 18.07 -13.48 3.72
N ALA A 254 19.16 -12.72 3.78
CA ALA A 254 20.36 -12.99 2.98
C ALA A 254 20.90 -14.41 3.22
N LYS A 255 20.96 -14.84 4.48
CA LYS A 255 21.37 -16.20 4.87
C LYS A 255 20.40 -17.26 4.31
N LYS A 256 19.09 -17.11 4.56
CA LYS A 256 18.07 -18.09 4.15
C LYS A 256 17.92 -18.20 2.63
N ARG A 257 18.09 -17.10 1.92
CA ARG A 257 18.14 -17.06 0.46
C ARG A 257 19.27 -17.90 -0.10
N ALA A 258 20.45 -17.86 0.52
CA ALA A 258 21.58 -18.70 0.11
C ALA A 258 21.33 -20.20 0.37
N GLU A 259 20.55 -20.52 1.42
CA GLU A 259 20.24 -21.89 1.84
C GLU A 259 19.10 -22.54 1.04
N SER A 260 18.12 -21.78 0.53
CA SER A 260 16.86 -22.34 0.01
C SER A 260 16.53 -21.91 -1.41
N LYS A 261 16.78 -22.80 -2.39
CA LYS A 261 16.50 -22.55 -3.83
C LYS A 261 15.21 -23.18 -4.35
N SER A 262 14.60 -24.07 -3.57
CA SER A 262 13.40 -24.83 -3.95
C SER A 262 12.21 -24.57 -3.02
N ALA A 263 12.25 -23.46 -2.28
CA ALA A 263 11.15 -23.05 -1.42
C ALA A 263 9.95 -22.56 -2.25
N GLN A 264 8.76 -22.71 -1.67
CA GLN A 264 7.50 -22.25 -2.26
C GLN A 264 7.34 -20.74 -2.11
N PRO A 265 6.63 -20.05 -3.03
CA PRO A 265 6.48 -18.61 -2.95
C PRO A 265 5.64 -18.19 -1.74
N MET A 266 6.14 -17.18 -1.01
CA MET A 266 5.36 -16.42 -0.04
C MET A 266 5.25 -14.97 -0.50
N PHE A 267 4.07 -14.54 -0.94
CA PHE A 267 3.81 -13.15 -1.29
C PHE A 267 3.53 -12.33 -0.03
N VAL A 268 4.37 -11.34 0.25
CA VAL A 268 4.32 -10.53 1.47
C VAL A 268 3.74 -9.15 1.16
N LEU A 269 2.61 -8.85 1.79
CA LEU A 269 1.82 -7.62 1.63
C LEU A 269 1.82 -6.81 2.93
N ASP A 270 1.69 -5.49 2.80
CA ASP A 270 1.43 -4.60 3.92
C ASP A 270 -0.07 -4.34 3.97
N ARG A 271 -0.73 -4.77 5.04
CA ARG A 271 -2.18 -4.57 5.23
C ARG A 271 -2.55 -3.09 5.32
N ASN A 272 -1.62 -2.23 5.72
CA ASN A 272 -1.84 -0.79 5.79
C ASN A 272 -1.81 -0.10 4.42
N ARG A 273 -1.55 -0.83 3.32
CA ARG A 273 -1.47 -0.24 1.96
C ARG A 273 -2.74 0.48 1.51
N LEU A 274 -3.90 0.09 2.04
CA LEU A 274 -5.20 0.71 1.79
C LEU A 274 -5.73 1.52 3.00
N SER A 275 -4.87 1.91 3.94
CA SER A 275 -5.26 2.71 5.11
C SER A 275 -6.08 3.95 4.73
N SER A 276 -6.92 4.40 5.66
CA SER A 276 -7.79 5.56 5.40
C SER A 276 -6.97 6.83 5.24
N TYR A 277 -7.23 7.58 4.16
CA TYR A 277 -6.68 8.90 3.90
C TYR A 277 -7.80 9.93 4.11
N VAL A 278 -7.56 10.90 4.99
CA VAL A 278 -8.61 11.82 5.47
C VAL A 278 -8.29 13.27 5.14
N ASP A 279 -7.02 13.67 5.25
CA ASP A 279 -6.63 15.10 5.19
C ASP A 279 -5.30 15.32 4.45
N ASP A 280 -5.34 16.12 3.39
CA ASP A 280 -4.16 16.47 2.57
C ASP A 280 -3.23 17.49 3.24
N ALA A 281 -3.69 18.22 4.26
CA ALA A 281 -2.87 19.18 4.98
C ALA A 281 -1.87 18.50 5.92
N THR A 282 -2.25 17.36 6.51
CA THR A 282 -1.45 16.65 7.52
C THR A 282 -0.94 15.29 7.06
N GLN A 283 -1.50 14.72 5.99
CA GLN A 283 -1.12 13.40 5.49
C GLN A 283 -0.62 13.45 4.05
N PHE A 284 0.26 12.52 3.73
CA PHE A 284 0.80 12.26 2.40
C PHE A 284 0.28 10.92 1.92
N ASP A 285 -0.46 10.90 0.81
CA ASP A 285 -1.08 9.69 0.28
C ASP A 285 -0.04 8.83 -0.47
N ASN A 286 0.69 8.00 0.26
CA ASN A 286 1.61 6.98 -0.26
C ASN A 286 0.98 5.57 -0.29
N ARG A 287 -0.36 5.50 -0.41
CA ARG A 287 -1.08 4.23 -0.57
C ARG A 287 -0.78 3.60 -1.92
N HIS A 288 -0.87 2.28 -1.97
CA HIS A 288 -0.61 1.50 -3.18
C HIS A 288 -1.47 0.23 -3.18
N THR A 289 -1.63 -0.38 -4.35
CA THR A 289 -2.35 -1.64 -4.52
C THR A 289 -1.36 -2.80 -4.62
N ALA A 290 -1.74 -3.96 -4.09
CA ALA A 290 -0.98 -5.20 -4.27
C ALA A 290 -0.85 -5.58 -5.76
N ARG A 291 0.20 -6.33 -6.08
CA ARG A 291 0.49 -6.85 -7.42
C ARG A 291 0.64 -8.37 -7.39
N MET A 292 -0.50 -9.05 -7.33
CA MET A 292 -0.52 -10.51 -7.27
C MET A 292 -0.25 -11.16 -8.65
N PRO A 293 0.32 -12.38 -8.69
CA PRO A 293 0.42 -13.14 -9.94
C PRO A 293 -0.95 -13.50 -10.51
N THR A 294 -1.01 -13.69 -11.82
CA THR A 294 -2.22 -14.19 -12.48
C THR A 294 -2.45 -15.67 -12.17
N PRO A 295 -3.68 -16.20 -12.28
CA PRO A 295 -3.93 -17.63 -12.10
C PRO A 295 -3.02 -18.51 -12.99
N GLU A 296 -2.84 -18.12 -14.25
CA GLU A 296 -1.99 -18.84 -15.20
C GLU A 296 -0.54 -18.89 -14.75
N LYS A 297 -0.07 -17.82 -14.10
CA LYS A 297 1.29 -17.74 -13.58
C LYS A 297 1.48 -18.56 -12.31
N LEU A 298 0.50 -18.58 -11.41
CA LEU A 298 0.50 -19.49 -10.26
C LEU A 298 0.53 -20.96 -10.70
N LEU A 299 -0.34 -21.33 -11.64
CA LEU A 299 -0.36 -22.69 -12.19
C LEU A 299 0.96 -23.06 -12.87
N ALA A 300 1.61 -22.12 -13.56
CA ALA A 300 2.93 -22.33 -14.17
C ALA A 300 4.05 -22.53 -13.13
N LEU A 301 3.87 -22.04 -11.90
CA LEU A 301 4.75 -22.35 -10.76
C LEU A 301 4.43 -23.70 -10.09
N GLY A 302 3.39 -24.40 -10.54
CA GLY A 302 2.90 -25.64 -9.93
C GLY A 302 1.97 -25.41 -8.73
N VAL A 303 1.57 -24.17 -8.47
CA VAL A 303 0.68 -23.82 -7.37
C VAL A 303 -0.74 -24.29 -7.68
N LYS A 304 -1.33 -25.06 -6.78
CA LYS A 304 -2.73 -25.53 -6.81
C LYS A 304 -3.56 -25.00 -5.66
N ASP A 305 -2.91 -24.61 -4.56
CA ASP A 305 -3.56 -24.05 -3.40
C ASP A 305 -2.91 -22.73 -2.99
N VAL A 306 -3.71 -21.82 -2.45
CA VAL A 306 -3.26 -20.57 -1.83
C VAL A 306 -3.72 -20.55 -0.38
N LEU A 307 -2.79 -20.27 0.53
CA LEU A 307 -3.07 -19.96 1.93
C LEU A 307 -2.92 -18.45 2.16
N TYR A 308 -4.03 -17.77 2.42
CA TYR A 308 -4.05 -16.37 2.83
C TYR A 308 -3.97 -16.23 4.36
N VAL A 309 -2.96 -15.50 4.81
CA VAL A 309 -2.69 -15.25 6.22
C VAL A 309 -3.03 -13.80 6.57
N GLY A 310 -4.18 -13.61 7.22
CA GLY A 310 -4.58 -12.33 7.81
C GLY A 310 -4.15 -12.22 9.28
N PRO A 311 -4.27 -11.05 9.93
CA PRO A 311 -3.70 -10.86 11.28
C PRO A 311 -4.44 -11.60 12.40
N ASN A 312 -5.77 -11.60 12.36
CA ASN A 312 -6.59 -12.11 13.46
C ASN A 312 -7.90 -12.70 12.92
N ALA A 313 -8.69 -13.34 13.79
CA ALA A 313 -9.97 -13.94 13.43
C ALA A 313 -10.95 -12.99 12.74
N VAL A 314 -10.95 -11.70 13.08
CA VAL A 314 -11.88 -10.70 12.52
C VAL A 314 -11.40 -10.26 11.13
N ASP A 315 -10.13 -9.89 11.05
CA ASP A 315 -9.49 -9.36 9.85
C ASP A 315 -8.83 -10.45 8.99
N ARG A 316 -9.35 -11.69 9.05
CA ARG A 316 -8.76 -12.84 8.35
C ARG A 316 -8.98 -12.88 6.84
N PHE A 317 -9.86 -12.02 6.33
CA PHE A 317 -10.21 -11.96 4.92
C PHE A 317 -9.43 -10.89 4.17
N GLU A 318 -9.44 -11.03 2.85
CA GLU A 318 -8.72 -10.19 1.91
C GLU A 318 -9.20 -8.74 1.93
N LEU A 319 -8.26 -7.83 1.68
CA LEU A 319 -8.55 -6.44 1.39
C LEU A 319 -9.15 -6.28 -0.01
N ASP A 320 -9.81 -5.14 -0.20
CA ASP A 320 -10.60 -4.86 -1.40
C ASP A 320 -9.81 -4.90 -2.71
N ASP A 321 -8.50 -4.62 -2.67
CA ASP A 321 -7.63 -4.65 -3.85
C ASP A 321 -7.28 -6.07 -4.32
N LEU A 322 -7.56 -7.10 -3.52
CA LEU A 322 -7.29 -8.52 -3.82
C LEU A 322 -8.53 -9.29 -4.28
N VAL A 323 -9.73 -8.69 -4.18
CA VAL A 323 -11.01 -9.38 -4.46
C VAL A 323 -11.03 -9.97 -5.87
N ASP A 324 -10.68 -9.18 -6.89
CA ASP A 324 -10.72 -9.65 -8.28
C ASP A 324 -9.65 -10.73 -8.56
N ASP A 325 -8.49 -10.66 -7.90
CA ASP A 325 -7.45 -11.69 -7.99
C ASP A 325 -7.95 -13.02 -7.41
N PHE A 326 -8.58 -12.97 -6.24
CA PHE A 326 -9.00 -14.18 -5.53
C PHE A 326 -10.21 -14.82 -6.21
N LEU A 327 -11.11 -14.02 -6.78
CA LEU A 327 -12.17 -14.52 -7.67
C LEU A 327 -11.58 -15.20 -8.92
N ALA A 328 -10.52 -14.65 -9.50
CA ALA A 328 -9.84 -15.26 -10.65
C ALA A 328 -9.15 -16.57 -10.28
N TYR A 329 -8.54 -16.69 -9.09
CA TYR A 329 -7.99 -17.95 -8.59
C TYR A 329 -9.06 -19.02 -8.42
N ALA A 330 -10.19 -18.66 -7.80
CA ALA A 330 -11.33 -19.58 -7.65
C ALA A 330 -11.88 -20.04 -9.01
N ALA A 331 -11.99 -19.13 -9.99
CA ALA A 331 -12.43 -19.47 -11.34
C ALA A 331 -11.44 -20.41 -12.08
N ALA A 332 -10.15 -20.36 -11.73
CA ALA A 332 -9.12 -21.25 -12.25
C ALA A 332 -8.98 -22.57 -11.49
N ASN A 333 -9.88 -22.87 -10.54
CA ASN A 333 -9.83 -24.04 -9.65
C ASN A 333 -8.56 -24.12 -8.79
N ILE A 334 -7.98 -22.97 -8.42
CA ILE A 334 -6.94 -22.90 -7.40
C ILE A 334 -7.65 -22.93 -6.04
N GLY A 335 -7.33 -23.93 -5.21
CA GLY A 335 -7.86 -24.05 -3.86
C GLY A 335 -7.46 -22.85 -3.00
N PHE A 336 -8.37 -22.41 -2.14
CA PHE A 336 -8.14 -21.20 -1.37
C PHE A 336 -8.49 -21.41 0.10
N HIS A 337 -7.53 -21.10 0.96
CA HIS A 337 -7.65 -21.25 2.41
C HIS A 337 -7.31 -19.94 3.09
N VAL A 338 -7.99 -19.63 4.18
CA VAL A 338 -7.65 -18.51 5.06
C VAL A 338 -7.22 -19.05 6.41
N CYS A 339 -6.19 -18.45 7.00
CA CYS A 339 -5.74 -18.76 8.35
C CYS A 339 -5.27 -17.48 9.03
N PRO A 340 -5.82 -17.06 10.17
CA PRO A 340 -5.29 -15.91 10.85
C PRO A 340 -3.91 -16.24 11.46
N ALA A 341 -2.97 -15.30 11.47
CA ALA A 341 -1.64 -15.49 12.05
C ALA A 341 -1.73 -15.87 13.54
N MET A 342 -2.73 -15.31 14.26
CA MET A 342 -3.02 -15.66 15.65
C MET A 342 -3.45 -17.11 15.88
N ALA A 343 -3.71 -17.90 14.83
CA ALA A 343 -3.92 -19.33 14.94
C ALA A 343 -2.68 -20.07 15.46
N PHE A 344 -1.50 -19.47 15.28
CA PHE A 344 -0.24 -19.96 15.83
C PHE A 344 0.00 -19.26 17.16
N GLU A 345 -0.09 -20.04 18.23
CA GLU A 345 -0.04 -19.56 19.61
C GLU A 345 1.15 -20.17 20.31
N GLN A 346 1.61 -19.50 21.38
CA GLN A 346 2.69 -20.01 22.21
C GLN A 346 2.32 -21.39 22.76
N ALA A 347 3.29 -22.30 22.79
CA ALA A 347 3.13 -23.64 23.33
C ALA A 347 2.59 -23.58 24.76
N SER A 348 1.60 -24.41 25.05
CA SER A 348 1.08 -24.58 26.40
C SER A 348 2.22 -25.04 27.34
N PRO A 349 2.19 -24.69 28.64
CA PRO A 349 3.28 -25.00 29.58
C PRO A 349 3.64 -26.50 29.68
N GLY A 350 2.71 -27.40 29.35
CA GLY A 350 2.95 -28.86 29.29
C GLY A 350 3.82 -29.33 28.12
N ASP A 351 3.99 -28.49 27.09
CA ASP A 351 4.83 -28.75 25.91
C ASP A 351 6.21 -28.06 26.02
N ALA A 352 6.58 -27.63 27.24
CA ALA A 352 7.85 -26.97 27.55
C ALA A 352 9.05 -27.90 27.30
N GLY A 353 9.60 -27.82 26.09
CA GLY A 353 10.67 -28.69 25.57
C GLY A 353 10.66 -28.85 24.05
N ALA A 354 9.58 -28.41 23.40
CA ALA A 354 9.47 -28.36 21.94
C ALA A 354 10.52 -27.46 21.27
N ALA A 355 11.00 -27.89 20.09
CA ALA A 355 11.93 -27.12 19.25
C ALA A 355 11.31 -25.83 18.67
N THR A 356 9.98 -25.73 18.65
CA THR A 356 9.22 -24.54 18.24
C THR A 356 8.42 -23.98 19.40
N PRO A 357 8.58 -22.69 19.76
CA PRO A 357 7.86 -22.09 20.87
C PRO A 357 6.39 -21.80 20.53
N PHE A 358 6.00 -21.88 19.25
CA PHE A 358 4.64 -21.65 18.77
C PHE A 358 4.15 -22.88 17.99
N TRP A 359 2.84 -23.15 18.11
CA TRP A 359 2.16 -24.26 17.45
C TRP A 359 0.79 -23.78 16.93
N TYR A 360 0.31 -24.39 15.85
CA TYR A 360 -1.07 -24.18 15.43
C TYR A 360 -2.02 -24.66 16.54
N GLY A 361 -2.86 -23.76 17.06
CA GLY A 361 -3.73 -23.98 18.20
C GLY A 361 -3.01 -24.18 19.55
N GLY A 362 -1.75 -23.74 19.68
CA GLY A 362 -1.04 -23.65 20.96
C GLY A 362 -0.58 -24.98 21.58
N SER A 363 -0.66 -26.09 20.85
CA SER A 363 -0.19 -27.41 21.31
C SER A 363 0.19 -28.31 20.15
N ALA A 364 1.03 -29.32 20.42
CA ALA A 364 1.41 -30.31 19.41
C ALA A 364 0.20 -31.09 18.84
N GLN A 365 -0.77 -31.41 19.70
CA GLN A 365 -2.00 -32.12 19.29
C GLN A 365 -2.80 -31.30 18.28
N ARG A 366 -3.07 -30.03 18.61
CA ARG A 366 -3.82 -29.13 17.71
C ARG A 366 -3.05 -28.86 16.43
N ASN A 367 -1.71 -28.84 16.50
CA ASN A 367 -0.88 -28.68 15.31
C ASN A 367 -1.01 -29.85 14.32
N ALA A 368 -1.15 -31.08 14.82
CA ALA A 368 -1.42 -32.24 13.98
C ALA A 368 -2.79 -32.15 13.27
N ASP A 369 -3.77 -31.46 13.89
CA ASP A 369 -5.10 -31.26 13.32
C ASP A 369 -5.16 -30.21 12.21
N PHE A 370 -4.08 -29.46 11.94
CA PHE A 370 -4.08 -28.43 10.89
C PHE A 370 -4.54 -28.97 9.54
N TRP A 371 -4.07 -30.15 9.12
CA TRP A 371 -4.45 -30.73 7.83
C TRP A 371 -5.84 -31.37 7.85
N ASN A 372 -6.29 -31.85 9.02
CA ASN A 372 -7.69 -32.25 9.20
C ASN A 372 -8.62 -31.04 9.01
N HIS A 373 -8.22 -29.88 9.55
CA HIS A 373 -8.89 -28.62 9.32
C HIS A 373 -8.69 -28.14 7.87
N TRP A 374 -7.55 -28.36 7.23
CA TRP A 374 -7.39 -27.99 5.83
C TRP A 374 -8.47 -28.61 4.93
N ASP A 375 -8.69 -29.92 5.05
CA ASP A 375 -9.58 -30.66 4.13
C ASP A 375 -11.07 -30.55 4.49
N SER A 376 -11.40 -30.27 5.75
CA SER A 376 -12.80 -30.29 6.19
C SER A 376 -13.57 -29.01 5.79
N VAL A 377 -14.86 -29.16 5.48
CA VAL A 377 -15.81 -28.06 5.25
C VAL A 377 -16.81 -27.92 6.41
N ALA A 378 -16.47 -28.46 7.58
CA ALA A 378 -17.39 -28.56 8.72
C ALA A 378 -17.98 -27.20 9.14
N ALA A 379 -19.27 -27.22 9.48
CA ALA A 379 -20.06 -26.03 9.81
C ALA A 379 -19.63 -25.33 11.13
N VAL A 380 -18.94 -26.03 12.03
CA VAL A 380 -18.50 -25.50 13.31
C VAL A 380 -16.97 -25.45 13.33
N ARG A 381 -16.44 -24.31 12.92
CA ARG A 381 -15.03 -23.96 13.12
C ARG A 381 -14.91 -22.67 13.89
N THR A 382 -13.86 -22.61 14.70
CA THR A 382 -13.53 -21.34 15.32
C THR A 382 -12.90 -20.43 14.26
N PRO A 383 -13.17 -19.12 14.31
CA PRO A 383 -12.53 -18.14 13.42
C PRO A 383 -10.99 -18.13 13.46
N ASN A 384 -10.39 -18.73 14.50
CA ASN A 384 -8.94 -18.86 14.68
C ASN A 384 -8.34 -20.09 13.96
N GLU A 385 -9.15 -20.92 13.29
CA GLU A 385 -8.64 -22.09 12.58
C GLU A 385 -8.42 -21.81 11.10
N VAL A 386 -7.59 -22.62 10.42
CA VAL A 386 -7.52 -22.63 8.96
C VAL A 386 -8.87 -23.05 8.40
N GLN A 387 -9.34 -22.39 7.35
CA GLN A 387 -10.65 -22.61 6.75
C GLN A 387 -10.55 -22.62 5.24
N VAL A 388 -11.25 -23.55 4.61
CA VAL A 388 -11.56 -23.47 3.17
C VAL A 388 -12.34 -22.17 2.94
N TYR A 389 -11.88 -21.35 2.02
CA TYR A 389 -12.48 -20.07 1.71
C TYR A 389 -12.94 -20.03 0.26
N LYS A 390 -14.13 -19.48 0.06
CA LYS A 390 -14.67 -19.19 -1.26
C LYS A 390 -14.77 -17.66 -1.38
N PRO A 391 -13.85 -17.02 -2.13
CA PRO A 391 -13.89 -15.59 -2.37
C PRO A 391 -15.27 -15.15 -2.85
N LYS A 392 -15.76 -14.04 -2.31
CA LYS A 392 -17.07 -13.50 -2.67
C LYS A 392 -16.92 -12.24 -3.51
N PRO A 393 -17.71 -12.09 -4.58
CA PRO A 393 -17.81 -10.83 -5.32
C PRO A 393 -18.09 -9.66 -4.38
N ARG A 394 -17.22 -8.64 -4.41
CA ARG A 394 -17.42 -7.36 -3.73
C ARG A 394 -17.07 -6.24 -4.69
N ALA A 395 -18.06 -5.44 -5.08
CA ALA A 395 -17.81 -4.22 -5.84
C ALA A 395 -17.33 -3.14 -4.86
N THR A 396 -16.12 -2.62 -5.10
CA THR A 396 -15.48 -1.62 -4.24
C THR A 396 -14.79 -0.58 -5.13
N PRO A 397 -14.26 0.53 -4.57
CA PRO A 397 -13.43 1.43 -5.35
C PRO A 397 -12.16 0.79 -5.95
N TYR A 398 -11.79 -0.41 -5.50
CA TYR A 398 -10.59 -1.15 -5.90
C TYR A 398 -10.88 -2.39 -6.75
N SER A 399 -12.13 -2.83 -6.82
CA SER A 399 -12.55 -4.07 -7.46
C SER A 399 -13.90 -3.91 -8.16
N VAL A 400 -14.01 -4.49 -9.34
CA VAL A 400 -15.28 -4.52 -10.10
C VAL A 400 -16.19 -5.67 -9.67
N GLY A 401 -15.73 -6.52 -8.74
CA GLY A 401 -16.45 -7.69 -8.25
C GLY A 401 -16.55 -8.82 -9.27
N THR A 402 -15.76 -8.78 -10.34
CA THR A 402 -15.75 -9.79 -11.40
C THR A 402 -14.35 -10.34 -11.56
N PRO A 403 -14.18 -11.67 -11.78
CA PRO A 403 -12.87 -12.22 -12.10
C PRO A 403 -12.27 -11.47 -13.29
N THR A 404 -11.22 -10.69 -13.06
CA THR A 404 -10.52 -10.02 -14.15
C THR A 404 -9.55 -11.00 -14.77
N SER A 405 -9.61 -11.21 -16.09
CA SER A 405 -8.52 -11.86 -16.81
C SER A 405 -7.31 -10.91 -16.72
N SER A 406 -6.37 -11.22 -15.84
CA SER A 406 -5.18 -10.39 -15.56
C SER A 406 -4.14 -10.42 -16.70
N THR A 407 -4.56 -10.82 -17.91
CA THR A 407 -3.77 -10.81 -19.14
C THR A 407 -3.54 -9.40 -19.70
N SER A 408 -4.23 -8.38 -19.21
CA SER A 408 -3.99 -7.00 -19.64
C SER A 408 -3.37 -6.18 -18.52
N ALA A 409 -2.36 -5.40 -18.88
CA ALA A 409 -1.81 -4.29 -18.11
C ALA A 409 -2.85 -3.16 -17.85
N ALA A 410 -4.15 -3.49 -17.81
CA ALA A 410 -5.20 -2.56 -17.45
C ALA A 410 -4.98 -2.12 -15.99
N PRO A 411 -4.98 -0.79 -15.73
CA PRO A 411 -4.85 -0.29 -14.37
C PRO A 411 -5.97 -0.88 -13.51
N ARG A 412 -5.63 -1.47 -12.35
CA ARG A 412 -6.65 -1.86 -11.36
C ARG A 412 -7.54 -0.66 -11.06
N PRO A 413 -8.86 -0.87 -10.84
CA PRO A 413 -9.73 0.19 -10.36
C PRO A 413 -9.11 0.83 -9.11
N ARG A 414 -9.13 2.15 -9.06
CA ARG A 414 -8.64 2.92 -7.92
C ARG A 414 -9.59 4.10 -7.70
N PRO A 415 -9.82 4.50 -6.44
CA PRO A 415 -10.47 5.77 -6.15
C PRO A 415 -9.76 6.92 -6.87
N THR A 416 -10.52 7.94 -7.26
CA THR A 416 -9.95 9.20 -7.74
C THR A 416 -8.97 9.74 -6.70
N ASN A 417 -7.80 10.20 -7.14
CA ASN A 417 -6.71 10.72 -6.32
C ASN A 417 -6.01 9.69 -5.39
N PHE A 418 -6.27 8.39 -5.54
CA PHE A 418 -5.54 7.37 -4.78
C PHE A 418 -4.04 7.37 -5.10
N GLY A 419 -3.21 7.50 -4.06
CA GLY A 419 -1.75 7.53 -4.21
C GLY A 419 -1.26 8.81 -4.91
N MET A 420 -2.02 9.90 -4.79
CA MET A 420 -1.71 11.18 -5.41
C MET A 420 -1.44 12.26 -4.35
N VAL A 421 -0.55 13.20 -4.67
CA VAL A 421 -0.25 14.37 -3.86
C VAL A 421 -0.63 15.65 -4.62
N PRO A 422 -1.32 16.61 -3.99
CA PRO A 422 -1.54 17.92 -4.57
C PRO A 422 -0.23 18.71 -4.59
N VAL A 423 0.14 19.24 -5.76
CA VAL A 423 1.35 20.04 -5.98
C VAL A 423 1.02 21.39 -6.59
N ALA A 424 1.77 22.41 -6.18
CA ALA A 424 1.75 23.72 -6.81
C ALA A 424 2.60 23.69 -8.08
N VAL A 425 2.01 24.10 -9.19
CA VAL A 425 2.62 24.11 -10.53
C VAL A 425 2.61 25.53 -11.07
N ALA A 426 3.77 26.06 -11.45
CA ALA A 426 3.87 27.40 -12.02
C ALA A 426 3.12 27.50 -13.36
N VAL A 427 2.24 28.51 -13.47
CA VAL A 427 1.49 28.80 -14.70
C VAL A 427 2.47 29.26 -15.78
N GLY A 428 2.43 28.64 -16.95
CA GLY A 428 3.27 29.00 -18.11
C GLY A 428 4.55 28.18 -18.27
N THR A 429 5.15 27.68 -17.19
CA THR A 429 6.34 26.80 -17.27
C THR A 429 6.04 25.35 -16.93
N GLY A 430 4.97 25.07 -16.18
CA GLY A 430 4.64 23.71 -15.72
C GLY A 430 5.60 23.18 -14.65
N VAL A 431 6.50 24.02 -14.13
CA VAL A 431 7.49 23.63 -13.13
C VAL A 431 6.81 23.37 -11.79
N ILE A 432 7.20 22.28 -11.12
CA ILE A 432 6.74 21.98 -9.76
C ILE A 432 7.43 22.93 -8.78
N LEU A 433 6.61 23.71 -8.09
CA LEU A 433 7.05 24.64 -7.04
C LEU A 433 7.23 23.89 -5.72
N GLY A 434 6.33 22.95 -5.42
CA GLY A 434 6.40 22.05 -4.27
C GLY A 434 5.04 21.41 -3.97
N ALA A 435 4.95 20.64 -2.87
CA ALA A 435 3.69 20.07 -2.41
C ALA A 435 2.78 21.16 -1.82
N ARG A 436 1.47 21.03 -2.02
CA ARG A 436 0.48 21.95 -1.44
C ARG A 436 0.57 22.01 0.09
N GLY A 437 0.74 20.85 0.74
CA GLY A 437 0.91 20.73 2.19
C GLY A 437 2.29 21.13 2.73
N SER A 438 3.19 21.67 1.88
CA SER A 438 4.50 22.14 2.32
C SER A 438 4.37 23.40 3.18
N ARG A 439 5.02 23.41 4.35
CA ARG A 439 4.97 24.56 5.29
C ARG A 439 5.91 25.69 4.91
N SER A 440 6.89 25.42 4.05
CA SER A 440 7.94 26.35 3.62
C SER A 440 7.62 27.06 2.29
N GLY A 441 6.64 26.56 1.53
CA GLY A 441 6.33 27.05 0.19
C GLY A 441 5.87 28.50 0.16
N SER A 442 6.44 29.29 -0.76
CA SER A 442 6.08 30.71 -0.95
C SER A 442 4.60 30.92 -1.30
N TRP A 443 3.96 29.93 -1.93
CA TRP A 443 2.53 29.93 -2.29
C TRP A 443 1.56 29.79 -1.12
N ASN A 444 2.05 29.42 0.07
CA ASN A 444 1.25 29.35 1.30
C ASN A 444 1.37 30.61 2.16
N ARG A 445 2.19 31.60 1.75
CA ARG A 445 2.30 32.89 2.45
C ARG A 445 1.25 33.84 1.89
N THR A 446 0.23 34.15 2.68
CA THR A 446 -0.67 35.28 2.37
C THR A 446 0.15 36.57 2.45
N THR A 447 0.12 37.36 1.37
CA THR A 447 0.63 38.73 1.39
C THR A 447 -0.30 39.58 2.25
N SER A 448 0.02 39.73 3.53
CA SER A 448 -0.58 40.80 4.33
C SER A 448 -0.17 42.14 3.68
N PRO A 449 -1.11 43.03 3.31
CA PRO A 449 -0.74 44.36 2.86
C PRO A 449 -0.09 45.06 4.06
N SER A 450 1.17 45.47 3.89
CA SER A 450 1.86 46.31 4.86
C SER A 450 1.08 47.62 4.99
N THR A 451 0.36 47.81 6.08
CA THR A 451 -0.03 49.15 6.52
C THR A 451 1.22 49.85 7.02
N SER A 452 1.89 50.57 6.13
CA SER A 452 2.88 51.58 6.50
C SER A 452 2.17 52.70 7.25
N SER A 453 2.59 52.95 8.49
CA SER A 453 2.30 54.18 9.24
C SER A 453 3.38 55.20 8.97
#